data_AF-A0A833ALW3-F1
#
_entry.id   AF-A0A833ALW3-F1
#
_cell.length_a   1.000
_cell.length_b   1.000
_cell.length_c   1.000
_cell.angle_alpha   90.00
_cell.angle_beta   90.00
_cell.angle_gamma   90.00
#
_symmetry.space_group_name_H-M   'P 1'
#
loop_
_entity.id
_entity.type
_entity.pdbx_description
1 polymer ?
#
loop_
_entity_poly.entity_id
_entity_poly.type
_entity_poly.pdbx_seq_one_letter_code
_entity_poly.pdbx_strand_id
1 'polypeptide(L)'
;SDLQAWTKYFGWYYGEYEDMATWLDETHKKYPEIELGISEYGIGGNIFQQDVAKLEKPVGNYFPEPEQSKYHELTWKIIKDRPFVWASFVWNMFDFSVAGWNRGGIPNLNHKGLVTFGREIEKDAFYFYKANWSDEPVLYIAGRRNNVRSDENAEVKVYTNLPKVALFVNGKKIGEKKQKSDIHIITFGNVELAKVKNTIKVVSPRNVHVDEVIWTLKSD
;
A
#
# COMPACT_ATOMS: atom_id res chain seq x y z
N SER A 1 -26.61 -18.39 -8.23
CA SER A 1 -26.07 -18.45 -6.86
C SER A 1 -26.77 -17.39 -6.05
N ASP A 2 -26.74 -17.50 -4.72
CA ASP A 2 -27.40 -16.54 -3.82
C ASP A 2 -26.62 -15.22 -3.73
N LEU A 3 -25.29 -15.29 -3.83
CA LEU A 3 -24.39 -14.14 -3.84
C LEU A 3 -23.67 -14.01 -5.19
N GLN A 4 -23.30 -12.77 -5.55
CA GLN A 4 -22.49 -12.47 -6.73
C GLN A 4 -21.26 -11.65 -6.34
N ALA A 5 -20.13 -11.96 -6.95
CA ALA A 5 -18.90 -11.21 -6.78
C ALA A 5 -18.15 -11.11 -8.12
N TRP A 6 -17.48 -9.98 -8.34
CA TRP A 6 -16.77 -9.72 -9.59
C TRP A 6 -15.28 -9.46 -9.37
N THR A 7 -14.49 -9.98 -10.31
CA THR A 7 -13.07 -9.69 -10.40
C THR A 7 -12.86 -8.35 -11.09
N LYS A 8 -12.22 -7.40 -10.39
CA LYS A 8 -12.06 -6.01 -10.84
C LYS A 8 -10.64 -5.49 -10.62
N TYR A 9 -10.04 -4.98 -11.69
CA TYR A 9 -8.64 -4.54 -11.76
C TYR A 9 -8.51 -3.13 -12.37
N PHE A 10 -9.44 -2.26 -11.98
CA PHE A 10 -9.45 -0.85 -12.38
C PHE A 10 -8.11 -0.17 -12.05
N GLY A 11 -7.53 0.55 -13.01
CA GLY A 11 -6.19 1.13 -12.94
C GLY A 11 -5.04 0.15 -13.08
N TRP A 12 -5.28 -1.14 -13.28
CA TRP A 12 -4.22 -2.10 -13.59
C TRP A 12 -4.32 -2.66 -15.00
N TYR A 13 -5.43 -3.32 -15.31
CA TYR A 13 -5.69 -3.90 -16.63
C TYR A 13 -6.52 -2.99 -17.54
N TYR A 14 -7.28 -2.06 -16.96
CA TYR A 14 -8.20 -1.16 -17.65
C TYR A 14 -8.61 -0.03 -16.71
N GLY A 15 -9.08 1.08 -17.26
CA GLY A 15 -9.59 2.23 -16.50
C GLY A 15 -8.56 2.82 -15.53
N GLU A 16 -9.05 3.64 -14.60
CA GLU A 16 -8.31 4.29 -13.52
C GLU A 16 -8.76 3.78 -12.14
N TYR A 17 -8.03 4.09 -11.06
CA TYR A 17 -8.35 3.55 -9.72
C TYR A 17 -9.75 3.94 -9.25
N GLU A 18 -10.18 5.15 -9.59
CA GLU A 18 -11.46 5.75 -9.22
C GLU A 18 -12.64 5.07 -9.94
N ASP A 19 -12.42 4.40 -11.06
CA ASP A 19 -13.50 3.72 -11.82
C ASP A 19 -14.14 2.57 -11.03
N MET A 20 -13.46 2.03 -10.00
CA MET A 20 -14.06 1.10 -9.05
C MET A 20 -15.28 1.71 -8.35
N ALA A 21 -15.20 2.99 -7.97
CA ALA A 21 -16.28 3.70 -7.30
C ALA A 21 -17.50 3.83 -8.23
N THR A 22 -17.27 4.33 -9.44
CA THR A 22 -18.31 4.49 -10.47
C THR A 22 -18.97 3.16 -10.77
N TRP A 23 -18.17 2.11 -11.00
CA TRP A 23 -18.71 0.79 -11.33
C TRP A 23 -19.55 0.19 -10.19
N LEU A 24 -19.09 0.30 -8.94
CA LEU A 24 -19.84 -0.19 -7.78
C LEU A 24 -21.19 0.52 -7.63
N ASP A 25 -21.19 1.85 -7.72
CA ASP A 25 -22.39 2.67 -7.52
C ASP A 25 -23.41 2.47 -8.64
N GLU A 26 -22.96 2.44 -9.89
CA GLU A 26 -23.83 2.19 -11.05
C GLU A 26 -24.40 0.76 -11.04
N THR A 27 -23.59 -0.22 -10.66
CA THR A 27 -24.02 -1.62 -10.59
C THR A 27 -25.06 -1.80 -9.49
N HIS A 28 -24.81 -1.26 -8.30
CA HIS A 28 -25.76 -1.32 -7.18
C HIS A 28 -27.06 -0.57 -7.51
N LYS A 29 -26.99 0.59 -8.18
CA LYS A 29 -28.18 1.34 -8.62
C LYS A 29 -28.99 0.57 -9.65
N LYS A 30 -28.32 -0.13 -10.58
CA LYS A 30 -28.98 -0.87 -11.67
C LYS A 30 -29.59 -2.19 -11.18
N TYR A 31 -28.97 -2.83 -10.22
CA TYR A 31 -29.37 -4.12 -9.67
C TYR A 31 -29.39 -4.08 -8.12
N PRO A 32 -30.28 -3.29 -7.51
CA PRO A 32 -30.30 -3.08 -6.06
C PRO A 32 -30.62 -4.35 -5.25
N GLU A 33 -31.22 -5.35 -5.88
CA GLU A 33 -31.54 -6.66 -5.30
C GLU A 33 -30.35 -7.63 -5.29
N ILE A 34 -29.26 -7.33 -6.00
CA ILE A 34 -28.07 -8.19 -6.04
C ILE A 34 -27.10 -7.77 -4.94
N GLU A 35 -26.77 -8.71 -4.05
CA GLU A 35 -25.67 -8.55 -3.11
C GLU A 35 -24.34 -8.56 -3.85
N LEU A 36 -23.74 -7.37 -3.98
CA LEU A 36 -22.55 -7.09 -4.80
C LEU A 36 -21.26 -7.33 -4.01
N GLY A 37 -20.39 -8.21 -4.50
CA GLY A 37 -19.06 -8.46 -3.93
C GLY A 37 -17.92 -8.19 -4.92
N ILE A 38 -16.69 -8.09 -4.40
CA ILE A 38 -15.46 -8.07 -5.20
C ILE A 38 -14.69 -9.35 -4.95
N SER A 39 -14.66 -10.27 -5.92
CA SER A 39 -13.96 -11.55 -5.78
C SER A 39 -12.44 -11.43 -5.90
N GLU A 40 -11.96 -10.40 -6.59
CA GLU A 40 -10.53 -10.11 -6.75
C GLU A 40 -10.31 -8.63 -7.03
N TYR A 41 -9.34 -8.02 -6.35
CA TYR A 41 -8.73 -6.73 -6.71
C TYR A 41 -7.28 -6.68 -6.22
N GLY A 42 -6.39 -6.05 -6.97
CA GLY A 42 -4.96 -6.01 -6.63
C GLY A 42 -4.06 -5.77 -7.82
N ILE A 43 -2.86 -5.25 -7.57
CA ILE A 43 -1.88 -4.96 -8.63
C ILE A 43 -0.52 -5.55 -8.31
N GLY A 44 0.31 -5.69 -9.33
CA GLY A 44 1.65 -6.23 -9.13
C GLY A 44 2.53 -5.24 -8.36
N GLY A 45 3.29 -5.73 -7.39
CA GLY A 45 4.35 -4.98 -6.72
C GLY A 45 5.59 -5.84 -6.55
N ASN A 46 6.67 -5.49 -7.23
CA ASN A 46 7.98 -6.10 -7.06
C ASN A 46 8.77 -5.30 -6.01
N ILE A 47 9.17 -5.98 -4.93
CA ILE A 47 9.90 -5.37 -3.79
C ILE A 47 11.27 -4.81 -4.15
N PHE A 48 11.83 -5.17 -5.31
CA PHE A 48 13.11 -4.64 -5.80
C PHE A 48 12.94 -3.39 -6.67
N GLN A 49 11.70 -2.97 -6.92
CA GLN A 49 11.35 -1.88 -7.83
C GLN A 49 10.63 -0.79 -7.05
N GLN A 50 11.24 0.39 -6.97
CA GLN A 50 10.79 1.46 -6.07
C GLN A 50 10.48 2.78 -6.82
N ASP A 51 10.90 2.89 -8.07
CA ASP A 51 10.74 4.09 -8.89
C ASP A 51 9.40 4.07 -9.66
N VAL A 52 8.41 4.78 -9.14
CA VAL A 52 7.05 4.81 -9.73
C VAL A 52 7.02 5.39 -11.15
N ALA A 53 8.01 6.20 -11.54
CA ALA A 53 8.08 6.78 -12.88
C ALA A 53 8.37 5.74 -13.98
N LYS A 54 8.83 4.54 -13.59
CA LYS A 54 9.14 3.43 -14.49
C LYS A 54 8.03 2.40 -14.59
N LEU A 55 6.84 2.66 -14.05
CA LEU A 55 5.72 1.72 -14.10
C LEU A 55 5.35 1.34 -15.54
N GLU A 56 5.36 0.03 -15.83
CA GLU A 56 4.97 -0.52 -17.14
C GLU A 56 3.71 -1.42 -17.01
N LYS A 57 2.50 -0.85 -16.86
CA LYS A 57 1.24 -1.63 -16.82
C LYS A 57 0.51 -1.66 -18.18
N PRO A 58 -0.30 -2.70 -18.47
CA PRO A 58 -0.55 -3.92 -17.68
C PRO A 58 0.47 -5.04 -17.87
N VAL A 59 1.36 -4.91 -18.85
CA VAL A 59 2.39 -5.88 -19.23
C VAL A 59 3.70 -5.12 -19.43
N GLY A 60 4.74 -5.57 -18.73
CA GLY A 60 6.06 -4.95 -18.75
C GLY A 60 6.94 -5.58 -17.68
N ASN A 61 8.16 -5.09 -17.53
CA ASN A 61 9.18 -5.61 -16.63
C ASN A 61 9.34 -4.82 -15.34
N TYR A 62 8.57 -3.74 -15.15
CA TYR A 62 8.78 -2.82 -14.03
C TYR A 62 7.47 -2.42 -13.34
N PHE A 63 7.13 -3.11 -12.24
CA PHE A 63 5.95 -2.90 -11.40
C PHE A 63 6.40 -2.49 -9.98
N PRO A 64 6.51 -1.18 -9.70
CA PRO A 64 7.07 -0.67 -8.46
C PRO A 64 6.14 -0.94 -7.27
N GLU A 65 6.72 -1.40 -6.16
CA GLU A 65 5.99 -1.66 -4.92
C GLU A 65 5.23 -0.44 -4.35
N PRO A 66 5.76 0.80 -4.39
CA PRO A 66 4.99 1.96 -3.92
C PRO A 66 3.67 2.15 -4.69
N GLU A 67 3.60 1.74 -5.96
CA GLU A 67 2.36 1.80 -6.73
C GLU A 67 1.34 0.77 -6.21
N GLN A 68 1.78 -0.44 -5.86
CA GLN A 68 0.92 -1.45 -5.24
C GLN A 68 0.30 -0.96 -3.95
N SER A 69 1.10 -0.26 -3.13
CA SER A 69 0.62 0.32 -1.87
C SER A 69 -0.42 1.41 -2.14
N LYS A 70 -0.12 2.37 -3.03
CA LYS A 70 -1.05 3.44 -3.43
C LYS A 70 -2.37 2.88 -3.96
N TYR A 71 -2.32 1.84 -4.78
CA TYR A 71 -3.51 1.17 -5.28
C TYR A 71 -4.39 0.64 -4.14
N HIS A 72 -3.81 -0.13 -3.22
CA HIS A 72 -4.57 -0.69 -2.11
C HIS A 72 -5.11 0.38 -1.17
N GLU A 73 -4.36 1.46 -0.90
CA GLU A 73 -4.84 2.61 -0.12
C GLU A 73 -6.13 3.21 -0.71
N LEU A 74 -6.14 3.48 -2.01
CA LEU A 74 -7.26 4.11 -2.71
C LEU A 74 -8.43 3.14 -2.90
N THR A 75 -8.17 1.95 -3.45
CA THR A 75 -9.21 0.98 -3.76
C THR A 75 -9.87 0.43 -2.50
N TRP A 76 -9.11 0.18 -1.43
CA TRP A 76 -9.74 -0.25 -0.17
C TRP A 76 -10.63 0.86 0.40
N LYS A 77 -10.20 2.13 0.39
CA LYS A 77 -11.07 3.24 0.82
C LYS A 77 -12.39 3.27 0.05
N ILE A 78 -12.34 3.11 -1.27
CA ILE A 78 -13.52 3.08 -2.14
C ILE A 78 -14.49 1.97 -1.72
N ILE A 79 -13.98 0.76 -1.47
CA ILE A 79 -14.80 -0.39 -1.07
C ILE A 79 -15.34 -0.20 0.37
N LYS A 80 -14.48 0.21 1.31
CA LYS A 80 -14.82 0.47 2.71
C LYS A 80 -16.00 1.44 2.84
N ASP A 81 -16.04 2.47 2.01
CA ASP A 81 -17.06 3.51 2.06
C ASP A 81 -18.39 3.08 1.41
N ARG A 82 -18.50 1.82 0.94
CA ARG A 82 -19.68 1.24 0.28
C ARG A 82 -20.16 0.00 1.02
N PRO A 83 -20.95 0.15 2.10
CA PRO A 83 -21.39 -0.98 2.92
C PRO A 83 -22.34 -1.96 2.19
N PHE A 84 -22.86 -1.60 1.02
CA PHE A 84 -23.60 -2.53 0.14
C PHE A 84 -22.68 -3.58 -0.51
N VAL A 85 -21.36 -3.40 -0.45
CA VAL A 85 -20.39 -4.41 -0.89
C VAL A 85 -20.23 -5.44 0.22
N TRP A 86 -20.82 -6.64 0.05
CA TRP A 86 -20.90 -7.63 1.13
C TRP A 86 -19.54 -8.26 1.48
N ALA A 87 -18.64 -8.35 0.51
CA ALA A 87 -17.26 -8.79 0.72
C ALA A 87 -16.33 -8.29 -0.38
N SER A 88 -15.04 -8.20 -0.05
CA SER A 88 -13.97 -7.94 -1.00
C SER A 88 -12.75 -8.81 -0.69
N PHE A 89 -12.17 -9.44 -1.71
CA PHE A 89 -11.01 -10.30 -1.55
C PHE A 89 -9.83 -9.73 -2.33
N VAL A 90 -8.75 -9.42 -1.61
CA VAL A 90 -7.49 -9.00 -2.22
C VAL A 90 -6.96 -10.15 -3.08
N TRP A 91 -6.59 -9.85 -4.32
CA TRP A 91 -5.78 -10.72 -5.16
C TRP A 91 -4.35 -10.19 -5.19
N ASN A 92 -3.43 -10.72 -4.38
CA ASN A 92 -3.67 -11.86 -3.49
C ASN A 92 -2.82 -11.81 -2.22
N MET A 93 -2.97 -12.79 -1.32
CA MET A 93 -2.22 -12.77 -0.06
C MET A 93 -0.72 -13.00 -0.26
N PHE A 94 -0.35 -13.98 -1.09
CA PHE A 94 1.04 -14.39 -1.29
C PHE A 94 1.38 -14.42 -2.78
N ASP A 95 2.53 -13.92 -3.20
CA ASP A 95 2.96 -14.14 -4.58
C ASP A 95 2.88 -15.64 -4.93
N PHE A 96 2.59 -15.96 -6.19
CA PHE A 96 2.43 -17.36 -6.64
C PHE A 96 2.97 -17.58 -8.04
N SER A 97 3.29 -18.83 -8.35
CA SER A 97 3.85 -19.21 -9.65
C SER A 97 2.77 -19.22 -10.73
N VAL A 98 3.07 -18.62 -11.88
CA VAL A 98 2.27 -18.73 -13.10
C VAL A 98 3.20 -19.02 -14.26
N ALA A 99 3.26 -20.29 -14.67
CA ALA A 99 4.13 -20.74 -15.75
C ALA A 99 3.86 -19.94 -17.04
N GLY A 100 4.93 -19.45 -17.66
CA GLY A 100 4.87 -18.70 -18.92
C GLY A 100 4.62 -17.20 -18.75
N TRP A 101 4.39 -16.70 -17.53
CA TRP A 101 4.36 -15.26 -17.29
C TRP A 101 5.78 -14.69 -17.22
N ASN A 102 6.02 -13.58 -17.92
CA ASN A 102 7.25 -12.80 -17.77
C ASN A 102 6.86 -11.32 -17.65
N ARG A 103 6.62 -10.89 -16.40
CA ARG A 103 6.10 -9.57 -16.07
C ARG A 103 6.73 -9.09 -14.76
N GLY A 104 6.82 -7.77 -14.55
CA GLY A 104 7.38 -7.18 -13.33
C GLY A 104 8.83 -7.58 -13.03
N GLY A 105 9.56 -8.08 -14.04
CA GLY A 105 11.00 -8.37 -13.96
C GLY A 105 11.36 -9.71 -13.33
N ILE A 106 10.38 -10.54 -12.95
CA ILE A 106 10.61 -11.87 -12.38
C ILE A 106 9.84 -12.92 -13.20
N PRO A 107 10.53 -13.86 -13.88
CA PRO A 107 9.87 -14.91 -14.65
C PRO A 107 9.01 -15.83 -13.80
N ASN A 108 7.93 -16.31 -14.39
CA ASN A 108 6.97 -17.28 -13.84
C ASN A 108 6.29 -16.86 -12.53
N LEU A 109 6.23 -15.55 -12.22
CA LEU A 109 5.70 -15.05 -10.95
C LEU A 109 4.54 -14.08 -11.15
N ASN A 110 3.45 -14.32 -10.43
CA ASN A 110 2.46 -13.29 -10.13
C ASN A 110 2.83 -12.64 -8.79
N HIS A 111 3.36 -11.42 -8.84
CA HIS A 111 3.80 -10.65 -7.69
C HIS A 111 2.72 -9.67 -7.17
N LYS A 112 1.44 -10.04 -7.28
CA LYS A 112 0.31 -9.32 -6.68
C LYS A 112 0.14 -9.57 -5.18
N GLY A 113 0.92 -10.48 -4.61
CA GLY A 113 0.89 -10.83 -3.21
C GLY A 113 1.09 -9.61 -2.31
N LEU A 114 0.43 -9.58 -1.16
CA LEU A 114 0.80 -8.72 -0.04
C LEU A 114 2.07 -9.22 0.66
N VAL A 115 2.39 -10.51 0.49
CA VAL A 115 3.56 -11.19 1.02
C VAL A 115 4.28 -11.90 -0.12
N THR A 116 5.61 -11.99 -0.07
CA THR A 116 6.42 -12.64 -1.11
C THR A 116 6.20 -14.15 -1.22
N PHE A 117 6.63 -14.75 -2.34
CA PHE A 117 6.48 -16.18 -2.62
C PHE A 117 7.15 -17.06 -1.55
N GLY A 118 8.30 -16.64 -1.02
CA GLY A 118 9.00 -17.33 0.07
C GLY A 118 8.36 -17.16 1.45
N ARG A 119 7.34 -16.28 1.58
CA ARG A 119 6.69 -15.89 2.85
C ARG A 119 7.61 -15.12 3.81
N GLU A 120 8.74 -14.64 3.32
CA GLU A 120 9.78 -13.97 4.10
C GLU A 120 9.54 -12.48 4.26
N ILE A 121 8.87 -11.85 3.29
CA ILE A 121 8.73 -10.39 3.23
C ILE A 121 7.27 -10.03 3.08
N GLU A 122 6.77 -9.33 4.09
CA GLU A 122 5.51 -8.60 4.06
C GLU A 122 5.75 -7.24 3.36
N LYS A 123 4.99 -6.98 2.30
CA LYS A 123 5.08 -5.73 1.53
C LYS A 123 4.40 -4.60 2.28
N ASP A 124 4.61 -3.36 1.85
CA ASP A 124 4.00 -2.20 2.51
C ASP A 124 2.47 -2.30 2.55
N ALA A 125 1.84 -2.78 1.48
CA ALA A 125 0.40 -3.01 1.41
C ALA A 125 -0.12 -4.01 2.48
N PHE A 126 0.68 -4.98 2.92
CA PHE A 126 0.31 -5.86 4.04
C PHE A 126 0.09 -5.06 5.32
N TYR A 127 1.01 -4.15 5.64
CA TYR A 127 0.93 -3.32 6.84
C TYR A 127 -0.18 -2.27 6.76
N PHE A 128 -0.52 -1.81 5.55
CA PHE A 128 -1.72 -1.00 5.34
C PHE A 128 -2.99 -1.76 5.76
N TYR A 129 -3.17 -3.00 5.30
CA TYR A 129 -4.30 -3.82 5.73
C TYR A 129 -4.23 -4.18 7.22
N LYS A 130 -3.05 -4.55 7.74
CA LYS A 130 -2.90 -4.87 9.17
C LYS A 130 -3.32 -3.69 10.05
N ALA A 131 -2.91 -2.47 9.71
CA ALA A 131 -3.32 -1.27 10.45
C ALA A 131 -4.82 -0.99 10.37
N ASN A 132 -5.50 -1.41 9.30
CA ASN A 132 -6.93 -1.16 9.11
C ASN A 132 -7.85 -2.28 9.62
N TRP A 133 -7.36 -3.52 9.67
CA TRP A 133 -8.17 -4.71 9.95
C TRP A 133 -7.82 -5.39 11.27
N SER A 134 -6.64 -5.12 11.85
CA SER A 134 -6.20 -5.77 13.08
C SER A 134 -6.46 -4.89 14.30
N ASP A 135 -6.85 -5.53 15.41
CA ASP A 135 -6.88 -4.94 16.74
C ASP A 135 -5.49 -4.88 17.41
N GLU A 136 -4.49 -5.60 16.86
CA GLU A 136 -3.12 -5.53 17.37
C GLU A 136 -2.51 -4.16 17.11
N PRO A 137 -1.72 -3.58 18.03
CA PRO A 137 -0.98 -2.35 17.78
C PRO A 137 -0.08 -2.43 16.54
N VAL A 138 -0.30 -1.55 15.56
CA VAL A 138 0.51 -1.42 14.34
C VAL A 138 1.20 -0.07 14.32
N LEU A 139 2.51 -0.07 14.06
CA LEU A 139 3.30 1.12 13.76
C LEU A 139 4.32 0.76 12.69
N TYR A 140 4.13 1.26 11.46
CA TYR A 140 4.95 0.89 10.32
C TYR A 140 5.24 2.08 9.40
N ILE A 141 6.52 2.35 9.14
CA ILE A 141 7.01 3.31 8.16
C ILE A 141 7.00 2.64 6.78
N ALA A 142 6.16 3.17 5.89
CA ALA A 142 6.06 2.73 4.51
C ALA A 142 7.24 3.24 3.66
N GLY A 143 7.44 2.62 2.50
CA GLY A 143 8.54 2.91 1.59
C GLY A 143 9.91 2.51 2.16
N ARG A 144 9.97 1.56 3.10
CA ARG A 144 11.23 1.19 3.77
C ARG A 144 12.28 0.60 2.83
N ARG A 145 11.84 -0.06 1.75
CA ARG A 145 12.71 -0.59 0.68
C ARG A 145 13.11 0.49 -0.34
N ASN A 146 12.36 1.60 -0.42
CA ASN A 146 12.79 2.82 -1.11
C ASN A 146 13.76 3.62 -0.23
N ASN A 147 14.89 3.02 0.10
CA ASN A 147 15.87 3.58 1.03
C ASN A 147 16.84 4.57 0.36
N VAL A 148 16.82 4.69 -0.95
CA VAL A 148 17.62 5.66 -1.72
C VAL A 148 16.69 6.72 -2.30
N ARG A 149 16.68 7.91 -1.69
CA ARG A 149 15.80 9.03 -2.03
C ARG A 149 16.44 9.93 -3.08
N SER A 150 15.65 10.40 -4.04
CA SER A 150 16.05 11.40 -5.04
C SER A 150 15.90 12.83 -4.52
N ASP A 151 14.88 13.06 -3.69
CA ASP A 151 14.48 14.39 -3.26
C ASP A 151 14.94 14.66 -1.83
N GLU A 152 15.49 15.85 -1.61
CA GLU A 152 15.87 16.33 -0.27
C GLU A 152 14.65 16.47 0.66
N ASN A 153 13.49 16.76 0.08
CA ASN A 153 12.23 16.92 0.78
C ASN A 153 11.41 15.62 0.63
N ALA A 154 11.52 14.75 1.63
CA ALA A 154 10.83 13.48 1.62
C ALA A 154 9.45 13.56 2.30
N GLU A 155 8.58 12.65 1.89
CA GLU A 155 7.35 12.32 2.61
C GLU A 155 7.60 11.06 3.46
N VAL A 156 7.30 11.13 4.76
CA VAL A 156 7.27 9.96 5.64
C VAL A 156 5.82 9.53 5.86
N LYS A 157 5.44 8.42 5.22
CA LYS A 157 4.13 7.78 5.38
C LYS A 157 4.21 6.68 6.43
N VAL A 158 3.23 6.66 7.33
CA VAL A 158 3.12 5.72 8.45
C VAL A 158 1.75 5.06 8.42
N TYR A 159 1.72 3.72 8.43
CA TYR A 159 0.51 2.94 8.71
C TYR A 159 0.44 2.64 10.20
N THR A 160 -0.66 3.05 10.86
CA THR A 160 -0.81 2.86 12.30
C THR A 160 -2.25 2.96 12.79
N ASN A 161 -2.66 2.05 13.67
CA ASN A 161 -3.90 2.14 14.46
C ASN A 161 -3.69 2.76 15.85
N LEU A 162 -2.50 3.29 16.13
CA LEU A 162 -2.20 3.98 17.39
C LEU A 162 -2.79 5.40 17.38
N PRO A 163 -3.25 5.92 18.53
CA PRO A 163 -3.98 7.19 18.57
C PRO A 163 -3.12 8.42 18.22
N LYS A 164 -1.79 8.32 18.36
CA LYS A 164 -0.85 9.39 17.98
C LYS A 164 0.57 8.83 17.83
N VAL A 165 1.37 9.48 17.00
CA VAL A 165 2.77 9.12 16.75
C VAL A 165 3.65 10.36 16.63
N ALA A 166 4.93 10.23 16.97
CA ALA A 166 5.93 11.28 16.80
C ALA A 166 7.05 10.83 15.86
N LEU A 167 7.42 11.70 14.92
CA LEU A 167 8.50 11.49 13.97
C LEU A 167 9.79 12.14 14.48
N PHE A 168 10.90 11.40 14.34
CA PHE A 168 12.25 11.85 14.59
C PHE A 168 13.12 11.59 13.35
N VAL A 169 13.98 12.54 13.02
CA VAL A 169 15.00 12.39 11.99
C VAL A 169 16.34 12.70 12.62
N ASN A 170 17.28 11.75 12.55
CA ASN A 170 18.62 11.87 13.14
C ASN A 170 18.57 12.29 14.63
N GLY A 171 17.60 11.74 15.38
CA GLY A 171 17.38 12.04 16.80
C GLY A 171 16.63 13.34 17.10
N LYS A 172 16.40 14.22 16.11
CA LYS A 172 15.62 15.45 16.28
C LYS A 172 14.13 15.19 16.05
N LYS A 173 13.27 15.62 16.99
CA LYS A 173 11.81 15.55 16.82
C LYS A 173 11.38 16.50 15.69
N ILE A 174 10.75 15.96 14.66
CA ILE A 174 10.20 16.73 13.53
C ILE A 174 8.76 17.15 13.81
N GLY A 175 7.96 16.27 14.40
CA GLY A 175 6.58 16.57 14.71
C GLY A 175 5.87 15.44 15.43
N GLU A 176 4.63 15.71 15.82
CA GLU A 176 3.71 14.74 16.40
C GLU A 176 2.34 14.91 15.74
N LYS A 177 1.71 13.80 15.36
CA LYS A 177 0.38 13.80 14.74
C LYS A 177 -0.52 12.81 15.47
N LYS A 178 -1.77 13.21 15.70
CA LYS A 178 -2.85 12.30 16.12
C LYS A 178 -3.33 11.51 14.92
N GLN A 179 -3.70 10.25 15.13
CA GLN A 179 -4.40 9.47 14.10
C GLN A 179 -5.81 10.03 13.95
N LYS A 180 -6.08 10.57 12.76
CA LYS A 180 -7.40 11.10 12.34
C LYS A 180 -7.85 10.54 10.99
N SER A 181 -6.99 9.77 10.32
CA SER A 181 -7.31 9.13 9.05
C SER A 181 -8.32 8.01 9.31
N ASP A 182 -9.33 7.95 8.45
CA ASP A 182 -10.31 6.88 8.39
C ASP A 182 -9.78 5.59 7.76
N ILE A 183 -8.54 5.62 7.25
CA ILE A 183 -7.82 4.48 6.66
C ILE A 183 -6.43 4.28 7.29
N HIS A 184 -6.21 4.78 8.50
CA HIS A 184 -5.01 4.54 9.31
C HIS A 184 -3.67 4.95 8.69
N ILE A 185 -3.67 6.01 7.86
CA ILE A 185 -2.46 6.59 7.27
C ILE A 185 -2.14 7.93 7.95
N ILE A 186 -0.90 8.10 8.42
CA ILE A 186 -0.35 9.39 8.84
C ILE A 186 0.82 9.74 7.94
N THR A 187 0.78 10.95 7.39
CA THR A 187 1.85 11.46 6.53
C THR A 187 2.54 12.65 7.20
N PHE A 188 3.87 12.66 7.22
CA PHE A 188 4.70 13.83 7.52
C PHE A 188 5.36 14.30 6.21
N GLY A 189 4.93 15.44 5.68
CA GLY A 189 5.52 16.04 4.47
C GLY A 189 6.67 16.98 4.80
N ASN A 190 7.44 17.36 3.78
CA ASN A 190 8.56 18.30 3.86
C ASN A 190 9.60 17.89 4.91
N VAL A 191 9.94 16.60 4.96
CA VAL A 191 10.97 16.07 5.86
C VAL A 191 12.32 16.20 5.16
N GLU A 192 13.10 17.19 5.58
CA GLU A 192 14.44 17.44 5.05
C GLU A 192 15.41 16.29 5.38
N LEU A 193 16.00 15.71 4.35
CA LEU A 193 17.04 14.69 4.44
C LEU A 193 18.41 15.33 4.25
N ALA A 194 19.35 15.00 5.15
CA ALA A 194 20.73 15.41 4.96
C ALA A 194 21.41 14.52 3.90
N LYS A 195 22.49 15.03 3.26
CA LYS A 195 23.38 14.30 2.33
C LYS A 195 24.25 13.23 3.03
N VAL A 196 23.64 12.50 3.97
CA VAL A 196 24.22 11.40 4.75
C VAL A 196 23.16 10.31 4.92
N LYS A 197 23.47 9.26 5.69
CA LYS A 197 22.44 8.32 6.18
C LYS A 197 21.52 9.05 7.16
N ASN A 198 20.22 9.01 6.90
CA ASN A 198 19.19 9.59 7.75
C ASN A 198 18.47 8.47 8.50
N THR A 199 18.47 8.55 9.82
CA THR A 199 17.66 7.66 10.67
C THR A 199 16.27 8.24 10.80
N ILE A 200 15.28 7.59 10.20
CA ILE A 200 13.87 7.96 10.26
C ILE A 200 13.21 7.07 11.30
N LYS A 201 12.81 7.64 12.43
CA LYS A 201 12.22 6.90 13.54
C LYS A 201 10.84 7.44 13.87
N VAL A 202 9.87 6.55 14.00
CA VAL A 202 8.53 6.88 14.48
C VAL A 202 8.27 6.14 15.78
N VAL A 203 7.71 6.84 16.76
CA VAL A 203 7.42 6.29 18.08
C VAL A 203 5.98 6.56 18.50
N SER A 204 5.40 5.63 19.26
CA SER A 204 4.15 5.84 19.98
C SER A 204 4.38 6.63 21.29
N PRO A 205 3.31 7.07 21.99
CA PRO A 205 3.44 7.80 23.24
C PRO A 205 4.20 6.96 24.27
N ARG A 206 5.15 7.59 24.99
CA ARG A 206 6.03 6.91 25.96
C ARG A 206 6.92 5.82 25.33
N ASN A 207 7.12 5.83 24.01
CA ASN A 207 7.97 4.88 23.27
C ASN A 207 7.57 3.40 23.44
N VAL A 208 6.29 3.10 23.62
CA VAL A 208 5.81 1.71 23.77
C VAL A 208 6.02 0.91 22.48
N HIS A 209 5.86 1.56 21.33
CA HIS A 209 6.12 1.01 20.01
C HIS A 209 7.07 1.94 19.26
N VAL A 210 8.01 1.35 18.54
CA VAL A 210 9.04 2.05 17.76
C VAL A 210 9.21 1.34 16.43
N ASP A 211 9.23 2.10 15.34
CA ASP A 211 9.67 1.63 14.03
C ASP A 211 10.73 2.58 13.48
N GLU A 212 11.73 2.04 12.79
CA GLU A 212 12.89 2.78 12.35
C GLU A 212 13.39 2.26 10.99
N VAL A 213 13.76 3.19 10.12
CA VAL A 213 14.36 2.91 8.80
C VAL A 213 15.53 3.86 8.54
N ILE A 214 16.45 3.42 7.69
CA ILE A 214 17.57 4.25 7.23
C ILE A 214 17.32 4.66 5.78
N TRP A 215 17.30 5.97 5.50
CA TRP A 215 17.24 6.51 4.15
C TRP A 215 18.52 7.26 3.81
N THR A 216 18.97 7.15 2.57
CA THR A 216 20.09 7.90 2.00
C THR A 216 19.57 8.78 0.88
N LEU A 217 19.98 10.05 0.85
CA LEU A 217 19.78 10.92 -0.30
C LEU A 217 20.82 10.57 -1.37
N LYS A 218 20.41 10.41 -2.64
CA LYS A 218 21.35 10.24 -3.75
C LYS A 218 22.30 11.43 -3.78
N SER A 219 23.60 11.13 -3.86
CA SER A 219 24.57 12.13 -4.27
C SER A 219 24.43 12.36 -5.77
N ASP A 220 24.53 13.63 -6.19
CA ASP A 220 24.62 14.04 -7.59
C ASP A 220 25.82 13.39 -8.30
#